data_AF-A0A3C0PJY5-F1
#
_entry.id   AF-A0A3C0PJY5-F1
#
_cell.length_a   1.000
_cell.length_b   1.000
_cell.length_c   1.000
_cell.angle_alpha   90.00
_cell.angle_beta   90.00
_cell.angle_gamma   90.00
#
_symmetry.space_group_name_H-M   'P 1'
#
loop_
_entity.id
_entity.type
_entity.pdbx_description
1 polymer ?
#
loop_
_entity_poly.entity_id
_entity_poly.type
_entity_poly.pdbx_seq_one_letter_code
_entity_poly.pdbx_strand_id
1 'polypeptide(L)' 'DWKATDALAQFIDYGYLRDNPAGPHQELWYHEQGDRSFLVVTRDTTTHEISSVKLARDVARSRGRST' A
#
# COMPACT_ATOMS: atom_id res chain seq x y z
N ASP A 1 -3.15 -2.10 -21.00
CA ASP A 1 -2.83 -1.84 -22.41
C ASP A 1 -2.92 -0.34 -22.63
N TRP A 2 -1.87 0.32 -23.11
CA TRP A 2 -1.86 1.78 -23.30
C TRP A 2 -2.69 2.25 -24.49
N LYS A 3 -3.11 1.32 -25.37
CA LYS A 3 -3.99 1.60 -26.52
C LYS A 3 -5.47 1.45 -26.20
N ALA A 4 -5.83 1.07 -24.98
CA ALA A 4 -7.22 0.95 -24.57
C ALA A 4 -7.93 2.31 -24.66
N THR A 5 -9.20 2.31 -25.06
CA THR A 5 -9.99 3.54 -25.23
C THR A 5 -10.20 4.32 -23.93
N ASP A 6 -10.08 3.64 -22.79
CA ASP A 6 -10.18 4.17 -21.44
C ASP A 6 -8.82 4.32 -20.74
N ALA A 7 -7.69 4.20 -21.46
CA ALA A 7 -6.35 4.22 -20.88
C ALA A 7 -6.06 5.48 -20.05
N LEU A 8 -6.57 6.65 -20.46
CA LEU A 8 -6.45 7.89 -19.70
C LEU A 8 -7.21 7.82 -18.37
N ALA A 9 -8.45 7.31 -18.39
CA ALA A 9 -9.26 7.16 -17.18
C ALA A 9 -8.59 6.18 -16.20
N GLN A 10 -8.13 5.03 -16.68
CA GLN A 10 -7.40 4.05 -15.85
C GLN A 10 -6.12 4.65 -15.24
N PHE A 11 -5.39 5.48 -15.99
CA PHE A 11 -4.19 6.14 -15.48
C PHE A 11 -4.52 7.19 -14.39
N ILE A 12 -5.61 7.94 -14.57
CA ILE A 12 -6.10 8.90 -13.56
C ILE A 12 -6.50 8.15 -12.29
N ASP A 13 -7.30 7.09 -12.39
CA ASP A 13 -7.73 6.30 -11.24
C ASP A 13 -6.52 5.71 -10.49
N TYR A 14 -5.56 5.16 -11.23
CA TYR A 14 -4.31 4.66 -10.67
C TYR A 14 -3.48 5.77 -9.99
N GLY A 15 -3.44 6.98 -10.57
CA GLY A 15 -2.65 8.09 -10.04
C GLY A 15 -3.25 8.70 -8.76
N TYR A 16 -4.57 8.80 -8.69
CA TYR A 16 -5.23 9.67 -7.71
C TYR A 16 -6.15 8.98 -6.72
N LEU A 17 -6.73 7.82 -7.04
CA LEU A 17 -7.69 7.16 -6.14
C LEU A 17 -7.01 6.17 -5.19
N ARG A 18 -7.22 6.34 -3.89
CA ARG A 18 -6.79 5.40 -2.84
C ARG A 18 -7.90 5.22 -1.83
N ASP A 19 -8.00 4.03 -1.26
CA ASP A 19 -8.94 3.77 -0.17
C ASP A 19 -8.58 4.61 1.07
N ASN A 20 -9.59 5.13 1.74
CA ASN A 20 -9.45 5.87 3.00
C ASN A 20 -10.49 5.39 4.04
N PRO A 21 -10.38 4.13 4.51
CA PRO A 21 -11.33 3.58 5.46
C PRO A 21 -11.13 4.17 6.86
N ALA A 22 -12.24 4.43 7.56
CA ALA A 22 -12.24 4.63 9.00
C ALA A 22 -12.20 3.26 9.71
N GLY A 23 -11.19 3.04 10.54
CA GLY A 23 -10.94 1.75 11.20
C GLY A 23 -9.68 1.07 10.67
N PRO A 24 -9.60 -0.27 10.68
CA PRO A 24 -8.41 -1.00 10.25
C PRO A 24 -8.02 -0.71 8.79
N HIS A 25 -6.82 -0.16 8.59
CA HIS A 25 -6.27 0.21 7.29
C HIS A 25 -4.87 -0.37 7.10
N GLN A 26 -4.57 -0.88 5.90
CA GLN A 26 -3.22 -1.27 5.50
C GLN A 26 -2.48 -0.11 4.84
N GLU A 27 -1.47 0.39 5.52
CA GLU A 27 -0.66 1.53 5.10
C GLU A 27 0.76 1.10 4.74
N LEU A 28 1.43 1.87 3.89
CA LEU A 28 2.83 1.68 3.55
C LEU A 28 3.67 2.74 4.27
N TRP A 29 4.59 2.32 5.14
CA TRP A 29 5.42 3.20 5.95
C TRP A 29 6.90 3.03 5.57
N TYR A 30 7.65 4.13 5.50
CA TYR A 30 9.09 4.12 5.22
C TYR A 30 9.88 4.32 6.51
N HIS A 31 10.75 3.37 6.84
CA HIS A 31 11.52 3.37 8.08
C HIS A 31 12.81 4.18 7.96
N GLU A 32 12.66 5.49 7.77
CA GLU A 32 13.73 6.41 7.39
C GLU A 32 14.92 6.42 8.36
N GLN A 33 14.66 6.52 9.67
CA GLN A 33 15.68 6.63 10.71
C GLN A 33 16.22 5.27 11.19
N GLY A 34 15.91 4.20 10.46
CA GLY A 34 16.34 2.85 10.77
C GLY A 34 16.97 2.15 9.57
N ASP A 35 16.37 1.02 9.21
CA ASP A 35 16.86 0.13 8.15
C ASP A 35 16.46 0.57 6.73
N ARG A 36 15.74 1.70 6.59
CA ARG A 36 15.25 2.23 5.31
C ARG A 36 14.37 1.23 4.54
N SER A 37 13.76 0.29 5.26
CA SER A 37 12.81 -0.64 4.66
C SER A 37 11.43 0.00 4.50
N PHE A 38 10.63 -0.56 3.59
CA PHE A 38 9.20 -0.29 3.54
C PHE A 38 8.45 -1.37 4.33
N LEU A 39 7.46 -0.93 5.11
CA LEU A 39 6.62 -1.76 5.96
C LEU A 39 5.17 -1.67 5.51
N VAL A 40 4.46 -2.80 5.52
CA VAL A 40 3.00 -2.81 5.48
C VAL A 40 2.52 -2.87 6.92
N VAL A 41 1.87 -1.79 7.37
CA VAL A 41 1.35 -1.62 8.73
C VAL A 41 -0.17 -1.71 8.66
N THR A 42 -0.77 -2.54 9.51
CA THR A 42 -2.23 -2.52 9.73
C THR A 42 -2.49 -1.70 10.99
N ARG A 43 -3.11 -0.54 10.82
CA ARG A 43 -3.42 0.40 11.90
C ARG A 43 -4.90 0.77 11.84
N ASP A 44 -5.55 0.84 12.99
CA ASP A 44 -6.86 1.46 13.08
C ASP A 44 -6.72 2.99 12.97
N THR A 45 -7.33 3.60 11.95
CA THR A 45 -7.20 5.05 11.69
C THR A 45 -7.93 5.93 12.70
N THR A 46 -8.81 5.36 13.53
CA THR A 46 -9.60 6.08 14.54
C THR A 46 -9.00 5.98 15.94
N THR A 47 -8.35 4.88 16.28
CA THR A 47 -7.73 4.65 17.60
C THR A 47 -6.22 4.72 17.60
N HIS A 48 -5.59 4.65 16.42
CA HIS A 48 -4.15 4.51 16.21
C HIS A 48 -3.54 3.19 16.72
N GLU A 49 -4.36 2.19 17.07
CA GLU A 49 -3.86 0.85 17.42
C GLU A 49 -3.19 0.18 16.21
N ILE A 50 -1.99 -0.38 16.40
CA ILE A 50 -1.28 -1.15 15.37
C ILE A 50 -1.44 -2.63 15.68
N SER A 51 -2.11 -3.37 14.79
CA SER A 51 -2.42 -4.80 14.98
C SER A 51 -1.48 -5.75 14.20
N SER A 52 -0.77 -5.26 13.19
CA SER A 52 0.20 -6.05 12.41
C SER A 52 1.23 -5.17 11.72
N VAL A 53 2.48 -5.66 11.65
CA VAL A 53 3.58 -5.04 10.87
C VAL A 53 4.32 -6.14 10.10
N LYS A 54 4.57 -5.92 8.81
CA LYS A 54 5.29 -6.87 7.93
C LYS A 54 6.23 -6.11 7.00
N LEU A 55 7.33 -6.75 6.59
CA LEU A 55 8.17 -6.21 5.53
C LEU A 55 7.38 -6.16 4.21
N ALA A 56 7.34 -4.99 3.57
CA ALA A 56 6.60 -4.81 2.32
C ALA A 56 7.13 -5.71 1.20
N ARG A 57 8.44 -6.01 1.21
CA ARG A 57 9.06 -6.98 0.30
C ARG A 57 8.40 -8.35 0.41
N ASP A 58 8.22 -8.87 1.61
CA ASP A 58 7.68 -10.20 1.85
C ASP A 58 6.18 -10.26 1.50
N VAL A 59 5.46 -9.17 1.78
CA VAL A 59 4.07 -9.00 1.33
C VAL A 59 3.99 -9.00 -0.20
N ALA A 60 4.86 -8.26 -0.89
CA ALA A 60 4.88 -8.23 -2.35
C ALA A 60 5.20 -9.62 -2.96
N ARG A 61 6.16 -10.35 -2.38
CA ARG A 61 6.53 -11.70 -2.82
C ARG A 61 5.39 -12.69 -2.60
N SER A 62 4.70 -12.64 -1.46
CA SER A 62 3.53 -13.50 -1.21
C SER A 62 2.34 -13.15 -2.10
N ARG A 63 2.23 -11.91 -2.59
CA ARG A 63 1.22 -11.46 -3.59
C ARG A 63 1.62 -11.73 -5.05
N GLY A 64 2.74 -12.40 -5.31
CA GLY A 64 3.13 -12.84 -6.65
C GLY A 64 4.10 -11.93 -7.40
N ARG A 65 4.74 -10.94 -6.74
CA ARG A 65 5.88 -10.23 -7.35
C ARG A 65 7.05 -11.20 -7.47
N SER A 66 7.46 -11.51 -8.70
CA SER A 66 8.69 -12.28 -8.96
C SER A 66 9.93 -11.41 -8.71
N THR A 67 10.93 -12.03 -8.07
CA THR A 67 12.24 -11.54 -7.56
C THR A 67 12.37 -10.06 -7.19
#